data_AF-A0A6J6LL18-F1
#
_entry.id   AF-A0A6J6LL18-F1
#
_cell.length_a   1.000
_cell.length_b   1.000
_cell.length_c   1.000
_cell.angle_alpha   90.00
_cell.angle_beta   90.00
_cell.angle_gamma   90.00
#
_symmetry.space_group_name_H-M   'P 1'
#
loop_
_entity.id
_entity.type
_entity.pdbx_description
1 polymer ?
#
loop_
_entity_poly.entity_id
_entity_poly.type
_entity_poly.pdbx_seq_one_letter_code
_entity_poly.pdbx_strand_id
1 'polypeptide(L)'
;MRILGPSVISAYRGRIINTHPALLPLFPGAHGVRDALAAGVTETGTTLHYVDEGVDTGEIISQRVVPVLDGDDEASLHERIKTEERDLLVSALETFVATGTFI
;
A
#
# COMPACT_ATOMS: atom_id res chain seq x y z
N MET A 1 2.39 -6.93 12.74
CA MET A 1 2.16 -7.51 11.40
C MET A 1 2.72 -8.93 11.35
N ARG A 2 2.15 -9.82 10.54
CA ARG A 2 2.65 -11.20 10.32
C ARG A 2 2.67 -11.49 8.82
N ILE A 3 3.63 -12.27 8.37
CA ILE A 3 3.71 -12.74 6.97
C ILE A 3 2.75 -13.91 6.80
N LEU A 4 1.95 -13.90 5.72
CA LEU A 4 1.08 -15.03 5.37
C LEU A 4 1.93 -16.18 4.84
N GLY A 5 1.65 -17.40 5.31
CA GLY A 5 2.33 -18.60 4.84
C GLY A 5 1.86 -19.00 3.42
N PRO A 6 2.69 -19.75 2.69
CA PRO A 6 2.41 -20.14 1.30
C PRO A 6 1.11 -20.96 1.16
N SER A 7 0.72 -21.72 2.18
CA SER A 7 -0.54 -22.47 2.17
C SER A 7 -1.78 -21.57 2.10
N VAL A 8 -1.77 -20.45 2.82
CA VAL A 8 -2.87 -19.46 2.79
C VAL A 8 -2.85 -18.72 1.46
N ILE A 9 -1.68 -18.26 1.03
CA ILE A 9 -1.53 -17.55 -0.25
C ILE A 9 -2.02 -18.43 -1.42
N SER A 10 -1.63 -19.70 -1.44
CA SER A 10 -2.09 -20.64 -2.46
C SER A 10 -3.59 -20.89 -2.42
N ALA A 11 -4.20 -21.02 -1.23
CA ALA A 11 -5.63 -21.29 -1.10
C ALA A 11 -6.52 -20.11 -1.56
N TYR A 12 -5.99 -18.89 -1.48
CA TYR A 12 -6.71 -17.66 -1.84
C TYR A 12 -6.01 -16.86 -2.95
N ARG A 13 -5.28 -17.54 -3.84
CA ARG A 13 -4.53 -16.90 -4.92
C ARG A 13 -5.42 -15.96 -5.74
N GLY A 14 -4.97 -14.72 -5.94
CA GLY A 14 -5.71 -13.68 -6.66
C GLY A 14 -6.93 -13.11 -5.91
N ARG A 15 -7.07 -13.41 -4.61
CA ARG A 15 -8.19 -12.96 -3.77
C ARG A 15 -7.76 -12.26 -2.48
N ILE A 16 -6.45 -12.14 -2.26
CA ILE A 16 -5.89 -11.42 -1.12
C ILE A 16 -5.33 -10.10 -1.64
N ILE A 17 -5.79 -9.00 -1.06
CA ILE A 17 -5.27 -7.66 -1.31
C ILE A 17 -4.59 -7.13 -0.05
N ASN A 18 -3.61 -6.26 -0.23
CA ASN A 18 -2.90 -5.59 0.84
C ASN A 18 -2.67 -4.12 0.49
N THR A 19 -2.58 -3.28 1.52
CA THR A 19 -2.17 -1.89 1.40
C THR A 19 -0.75 -1.70 1.92
N HIS A 20 0.02 -0.84 1.26
CA HIS A 20 1.39 -0.49 1.65
C HIS A 20 1.55 1.03 1.71
N PRO A 21 2.16 1.61 2.76
CA PRO A 21 2.30 3.07 2.93
C PRO A 21 3.52 3.64 2.17
N ALA A 22 3.65 3.27 0.89
CA ALA A 22 4.56 3.90 -0.08
C ALA A 22 4.06 3.63 -1.52
N LEU A 23 4.66 4.30 -2.50
CA LEU A 23 4.46 4.01 -3.93
C LEU A 23 5.36 2.85 -4.36
N LEU A 24 4.89 1.60 -4.21
CA LEU A 24 5.64 0.44 -4.68
C LEU A 24 5.99 0.57 -6.17
N PRO A 25 7.19 0.14 -6.60
CA PRO A 25 8.17 -0.67 -5.85
C PRO A 25 9.09 0.12 -4.90
N LEU A 26 8.87 1.42 -4.68
CA LEU A 26 9.69 2.22 -3.79
C LEU A 26 9.34 1.93 -2.32
N PHE A 27 10.39 1.87 -1.49
CA PHE A 27 10.31 1.71 -0.03
C PHE A 27 9.46 0.50 0.44
N PRO A 28 9.71 -0.73 -0.03
CA PRO A 28 9.01 -1.92 0.43
C PRO A 28 9.40 -2.30 1.86
N GLY A 29 8.63 -3.19 2.48
CA GLY A 29 8.92 -3.72 3.81
C GLY A 29 8.38 -2.85 4.95
N ALA A 30 8.77 -3.19 6.18
CA ALA A 30 8.08 -2.71 7.38
C ALA A 30 8.25 -1.21 7.69
N HIS A 31 9.12 -0.49 6.98
CA HIS A 31 9.53 0.89 7.32
C HIS A 31 9.42 1.88 6.16
N GLY A 32 8.49 1.64 5.22
CA GLY A 32 8.37 2.46 4.01
C GLY A 32 8.31 3.98 4.25
N VAL A 33 7.58 4.44 5.27
CA VAL A 33 7.47 5.88 5.59
C VAL A 33 8.80 6.47 6.07
N ARG A 34 9.47 5.80 7.00
CA ARG A 34 10.78 6.20 7.51
C ARG A 34 11.80 6.27 6.39
N ASP A 35 11.79 5.26 5.52
CA ASP A 35 12.75 5.15 4.44
C ASP A 35 12.49 6.20 3.34
N ALA A 36 11.23 6.57 3.09
CA ALA A 36 10.87 7.70 2.23
C ALA A 36 11.38 9.04 2.78
N LEU A 37 11.17 9.31 4.07
CA LEU A 37 11.71 10.52 4.72
C LEU A 37 13.24 10.56 4.67
N ALA A 38 13.90 9.45 4.97
CA ALA A 38 15.36 9.35 4.93
C ALA A 38 15.93 9.56 3.52
N ALA A 39 15.18 9.18 2.47
CA ALA A 39 15.56 9.42 1.09
C ALA A 39 15.35 10.87 0.63
N GLY A 40 14.65 11.70 1.42
CA GLY A 40 14.40 13.11 1.10
C GLY A 40 13.54 13.32 -0.14
N VAL A 41 12.64 12.37 -0.44
CA VAL A 41 11.70 12.51 -1.57
C VAL A 41 10.64 13.56 -1.26
N THR A 42 10.16 14.26 -2.29
CA THR A 42 9.07 15.23 -2.16
C THR A 42 7.69 14.58 -2.25
N GLU A 43 7.63 13.34 -2.73
CA GLU A 43 6.39 12.57 -2.90
C GLU A 43 6.61 11.12 -2.49
N THR A 44 5.60 10.58 -1.81
CA THR A 44 5.43 9.16 -1.53
C THR A 44 3.96 8.81 -1.80
N GLY A 45 3.38 7.84 -1.11
CA GLY A 45 1.98 7.52 -1.30
C GLY A 45 1.55 6.27 -0.59
N THR A 46 0.50 5.67 -1.13
CA THR A 46 0.00 4.37 -0.72
C THR A 46 -0.30 3.52 -1.95
N THR A 47 -0.09 2.22 -1.82
CA THR A 47 -0.33 1.24 -2.87
C THR A 47 -1.32 0.19 -2.38
N LEU A 48 -2.34 -0.08 -3.18
CA LEU A 48 -3.18 -1.27 -3.07
C LEU A 48 -2.67 -2.31 -4.08
N HIS A 49 -2.37 -3.52 -3.63
CA HIS A 49 -1.84 -4.57 -4.49
C HIS A 49 -2.34 -5.96 -4.09
N TYR A 50 -2.23 -6.92 -5.00
CA TYR A 50 -2.45 -8.33 -4.69
C TYR A 50 -1.30 -8.89 -3.86
N VAL A 51 -1.61 -9.80 -2.94
CA VAL A 51 -0.58 -10.54 -2.20
C VAL A 51 -0.12 -11.76 -3.01
N ASP A 52 1.19 -11.92 -3.13
CA ASP A 52 1.85 -13.11 -3.65
C ASP A 52 2.84 -13.69 -2.61
N GLU A 53 3.74 -14.58 -3.02
CA GLU A 53 4.70 -15.22 -2.12
C GLU A 53 5.84 -14.29 -1.66
N GLY A 54 6.02 -13.14 -2.31
CA GLY A 54 6.98 -12.13 -1.89
C GLY A 54 6.36 -11.11 -0.94
N VAL A 55 7.19 -10.17 -0.49
CA VAL A 55 6.77 -9.05 0.34
C VAL A 55 6.67 -7.83 -0.55
N ASP A 56 5.45 -7.28 -0.66
CA ASP A 56 5.15 -6.07 -1.44
C ASP A 56 5.49 -6.17 -2.94
N THR A 57 5.40 -7.37 -3.51
CA THR A 57 5.78 -7.67 -4.91
C THR A 57 4.63 -7.97 -5.86
N GLY A 58 3.44 -8.24 -5.33
CA GLY A 58 2.31 -8.62 -6.17
C GLY A 58 1.77 -7.46 -7.01
N GLU A 59 0.94 -7.82 -7.99
CA GLU A 59 0.40 -6.89 -8.98
C GLU A 59 -0.31 -5.70 -8.33
N ILE A 60 0.07 -4.49 -8.74
CA ILE A 60 -0.53 -3.24 -8.27
C ILE A 60 -1.94 -3.11 -8.83
N ILE A 61 -2.90 -2.87 -7.94
CA ILE A 61 -4.29 -2.61 -8.28
C ILE A 61 -4.49 -1.11 -8.48
N SER A 62 -4.01 -0.30 -7.53
CA SER A 62 -4.16 1.16 -7.58
C SER A 62 -3.17 1.84 -6.63
N GLN A 63 -2.87 3.10 -6.88
CA GLN A 63 -1.96 3.92 -6.08
C GLN A 63 -2.50 5.33 -5.90
N ARG A 64 -2.12 5.97 -4.80
CA ARG A 64 -2.33 7.41 -4.58
C ARG A 64 -1.06 8.07 -4.11
N VAL A 65 -0.74 9.20 -4.71
CA VAL A 65 0.41 10.03 -4.34
C VAL A 65 0.07 10.86 -3.11
N VAL A 66 1.03 10.97 -2.20
CA VAL A 66 0.95 11.79 -0.99
C VAL A 66 2.20 12.67 -0.93
N PRO A 67 2.06 14.00 -0.84
CA PRO A 67 3.20 14.89 -0.74
C PRO A 67 3.90 14.74 0.61
N VAL A 68 5.22 14.81 0.59
CA VAL A 68 6.07 15.00 1.78
C VAL A 68 6.27 16.50 1.96
N LEU A 69 5.86 17.03 3.11
CA LEU A 69 5.88 18.46 3.40
C LEU A 69 7.13 18.84 4.19
N ASP A 70 7.53 20.10 4.06
CA ASP A 70 8.63 20.66 4.85
C ASP A 70 8.31 20.53 6.35
N GLY A 71 9.23 19.88 7.08
CA GLY A 71 9.10 19.66 8.52
C GLY A 71 8.29 18.43 8.92
N ASP A 72 7.87 17.58 7.97
CA ASP A 72 7.29 16.29 8.29
C ASP A 72 8.26 15.43 9.13
N ASP A 73 7.70 14.76 10.13
CA ASP A 73 8.29 13.62 10.81
C ASP A 73 7.57 12.32 10.38
N GLU A 74 8.05 11.17 10.86
CA GLU A 74 7.46 9.88 10.49
C GLU A 74 5.98 9.79 10.88
N ALA A 75 5.58 10.35 12.01
CA ALA A 75 4.19 10.26 12.47
C ALA A 75 3.23 11.09 11.62
N SER A 76 3.60 12.34 11.33
CA SER A 76 2.80 13.27 10.51
C SER A 76 2.67 12.81 9.06
N LEU A 77 3.76 12.35 8.45
CA LEU A 77 3.70 11.78 7.11
C LEU A 77 2.89 10.47 7.09
N HIS A 78 3.11 9.58 8.07
CA HIS A 78 2.40 8.30 8.13
C HIS A 78 0.89 8.50 8.30
N GLU A 79 0.43 9.47 9.10
CA GLU A 79 -1.00 9.73 9.25
C GLU A 79 -1.63 10.28 7.96
N ARG A 80 -0.89 11.14 7.23
CA ARG A 80 -1.34 11.62 5.91
C ARG A 80 -1.49 10.46 4.92
N ILE A 81 -0.50 9.58 4.86
CA ILE A 81 -0.55 8.36 4.03
C ILE A 81 -1.72 7.46 4.45
N LYS A 82 -1.91 7.24 5.76
CA LYS A 82 -2.97 6.38 6.28
C LYS A 82 -4.37 6.92 5.96
N THR A 83 -4.53 8.23 5.88
CA THR A 83 -5.79 8.85 5.45
C THR A 83 -6.12 8.48 4.01
N GLU A 84 -5.17 8.65 3.09
CA GLU A 84 -5.35 8.25 1.68
C GLU A 84 -5.45 6.74 1.49
N GLU A 85 -4.72 5.96 2.29
CA GLU A 85 -4.73 4.49 2.23
C GLU A 85 -6.11 3.92 2.57
N ARG A 86 -6.76 4.45 3.62
CA ARG A 86 -8.10 4.02 4.03
C ARG A 86 -9.13 4.34 2.96
N ASP A 87 -9.08 5.54 2.39
CA ASP A 87 -10.00 5.96 1.34
C ASP A 87 -9.78 5.18 0.03
N LEU A 88 -8.52 4.91 -0.34
CA LEU A 88 -8.16 4.07 -1.47
C LEU A 88 -8.74 2.65 -1.31
N LEU A 89 -8.56 2.03 -0.15
CA LEU A 89 -9.06 0.69 0.10
C LEU A 89 -10.59 0.62 0.00
N VAL A 90 -11.30 1.57 0.64
CA VAL A 90 -12.76 1.59 0.63
C VAL A 90 -13.31 1.81 -0.78
N SER A 91 -12.81 2.81 -1.51
CA SER A 91 -13.24 3.09 -2.89
C SER A 91 -12.97 1.93 -3.86
N ALA A 92 -11.85 1.23 -3.69
CA ALA A 92 -11.55 0.03 -4.48
C ALA A 92 -12.53 -1.11 -4.18
N LEU A 93 -12.87 -1.33 -2.90
CA LEU A 93 -13.83 -2.35 -2.50
C LEU A 93 -15.25 -2.03 -2.97
N GLU A 94 -15.68 -0.78 -2.93
CA GLU A 94 -16.98 -0.35 -3.48
C GLU A 94 -17.06 -0.66 -4.98
N THR A 95 -16.00 -0.35 -5.73
CA THR A 95 -15.90 -0.67 -7.17
C THR A 95 -15.99 -2.18 -7.40
N PHE A 96 -15.26 -2.98 -6.62
CA PHE A 96 -15.28 -4.43 -6.70
C PHE A 96 -16.66 -5.03 -6.41
N VAL A 97 -17.36 -4.53 -5.38
CA VAL A 97 -18.71 -4.98 -5.06
C VAL A 97 -19.70 -4.65 -6.19
N ALA A 98 -19.54 -3.48 -6.81
CA ALA A 98 -20.44 -3.03 -7.88
C ALA A 98 -20.21 -3.75 -9.22
N THR A 99 -18.95 -4.08 -9.55
CA THR A 99 -18.57 -4.52 -10.91
C THR A 99 -17.99 -5.93 -10.97
N GLY A 100 -17.54 -6.49 -9.85
CA GLY A 100 -16.78 -7.72 -9.78
C GLY A 100 -15.28 -7.55 -10.09
N THR A 101 -14.83 -6.32 -10.36
CA THR A 101 -13.44 -5.98 -10.70
C THR A 101 -12.99 -4.72 -9.95
N PHE A 102 -11.68 -4.53 -9.75
CA PHE A 102 -11.15 -3.29 -9.17
C PHE A 102 -10.99 -2.16 -10.22
N ILE A 103 -11.33 -2.44 -11.48
CA ILE A 103 -11.19 -1.58 -12.67
C ILE A 103 -12.43 -1.71 -13.54
#